data_AF-D8IZF0-F1
#
_entry.id   AF-D8IZF0-F1
#
_cell.length_a   1.000
_cell.length_b   1.000
_cell.length_c   1.000
_cell.angle_alpha   90.00
_cell.angle_beta   90.00
_cell.angle_gamma   90.00
#
_symmetry.space_group_name_H-M   'P 1'
#
loop_
_entity.id
_entity.type
_entity.pdbx_description
1 polymer ?
#
loop_
_entity_poly.entity_id
_entity_poly.type
_entity_poly.pdbx_seq_one_letter_code
_entity_poly.pdbx_strand_id
1 'polypeptide(L)'
;MFLASAIAFLIPDLIRQWNVFVTRSPLLGLYYCTMLVGAALAAGLFALHDCLLPRDTPVRFNRNTRKIYVYEYTASLRRLQRWRKEIKIYDWDNIEAEIAKVSGFTGKAYVVRHELVLVICKAGTNEVIDRISLKGNDVTVETLYQLWSYVRRFMAYGPARIPDLKARVQGVSFVSSLFHFMPYISPTEEGRRFRSKMRWLDYPIIFLTIWFFWIWLPLGICNYIAMKCAPEPKWPAEIDAESRSLRSS
;
A
#
# COMPACT_ATOMS: atom_id res chain seq x y z
N MET A 1 36.31 11.52 -2.11
CA MET A 1 37.56 10.77 -2.31
C MET A 1 37.90 9.83 -1.15
N PHE A 2 37.83 10.25 0.12
CA PHE A 2 38.13 9.39 1.29
C PHE A 2 37.22 8.15 1.46
N LEU A 3 35.93 8.22 1.09
CA LEU A 3 35.01 7.07 1.16
C LEU A 3 35.36 5.98 0.14
N ALA A 4 35.81 6.35 -1.06
CA ALA A 4 36.18 5.40 -2.11
C ALA A 4 37.49 4.66 -1.76
N SER A 5 38.46 5.34 -1.13
CA SER A 5 39.71 4.71 -0.69
C SER A 5 39.51 3.80 0.53
N ALA A 6 38.61 4.15 1.45
CA ALA A 6 38.27 3.30 2.59
C ALA A 6 37.58 2.00 2.15
N ILE A 7 36.64 2.09 1.20
CA ILE A 7 35.95 0.91 0.64
C ILE A 7 36.93 -0.01 -0.11
N ALA A 8 37.90 0.56 -0.84
CA ALA A 8 38.91 -0.20 -1.58
C ALA A 8 39.88 -0.99 -0.68
N PHE A 9 40.07 -0.59 0.58
CA PHE A 9 40.93 -1.30 1.52
C PHE A 9 40.15 -2.26 2.43
N LEU A 10 38.92 -1.89 2.81
CA LEU A 10 38.09 -2.70 3.70
C LEU A 10 37.55 -3.96 3.03
N ILE A 11 37.15 -3.88 1.75
CA ILE A 11 36.57 -5.05 1.06
C ILE A 11 37.61 -6.18 0.88
N PRO A 12 38.83 -5.94 0.37
CA PRO A 12 39.84 -6.99 0.25
C PRO A 12 40.29 -7.56 1.59
N ASP A 13 40.39 -6.72 2.63
CA ASP A 13 40.75 -7.18 3.97
C ASP A 13 39.65 -8.05 4.58
N LEU A 14 38.38 -7.67 4.41
CA LEU A 14 37.23 -8.47 4.84
C LEU A 14 37.19 -9.82 4.11
N ILE A 15 37.46 -9.85 2.80
CA ILE A 15 37.54 -11.09 2.00
C ILE A 15 38.68 -11.97 2.51
N ARG A 16 39.84 -11.38 2.81
CA ARG A 16 41.00 -12.10 3.36
C ARG A 16 40.67 -12.69 4.72
N GLN A 17 40.10 -11.91 5.63
CA GLN A 17 39.68 -12.37 6.96
C GLN A 17 38.64 -13.49 6.87
N TRP A 18 37.67 -13.36 5.96
CA TRP A 18 36.68 -14.39 5.68
C TRP A 18 37.32 -15.69 5.18
N ASN A 19 38.28 -15.60 4.25
CA ASN A 19 38.98 -16.77 3.72
C ASN A 19 39.79 -17.48 4.82
N VAL A 20 40.48 -16.72 5.68
CA VAL A 20 41.20 -17.28 6.84
C VAL A 20 40.24 -17.95 7.82
N PHE A 21 39.09 -17.35 8.09
CA PHE A 21 38.06 -17.91 8.97
C PHE A 21 37.49 -19.23 8.43
N VAL A 22 37.09 -19.26 7.15
CA VAL A 22 36.59 -20.47 6.49
C VAL A 22 37.65 -21.57 6.46
N THR A 23 38.91 -21.23 6.19
CA THR A 23 40.03 -22.19 6.20
C THR A 23 40.28 -22.78 7.59
N ARG A 24 40.18 -21.96 8.64
CA ARG A 24 40.41 -22.38 10.04
C ARG A 24 39.24 -23.16 10.63
N SER A 25 38.03 -22.93 10.16
CA SER A 25 36.81 -23.55 10.69
C SER A 25 35.81 -23.83 9.57
N PRO A 26 36.05 -24.88 8.76
CA PRO A 26 35.28 -25.13 7.54
C PRO A 26 33.81 -25.44 7.80
N LEU A 27 33.48 -26.10 8.91
CA LEU A 27 32.09 -26.42 9.28
C LEU A 27 31.27 -25.16 9.64
N LEU A 28 31.88 -24.23 10.39
CA LEU A 28 31.24 -22.95 10.71
C LEU A 28 31.13 -22.07 9.46
N GLY A 29 32.17 -22.03 8.62
CA GLY A 29 32.12 -21.34 7.33
C GLY A 29 30.99 -21.86 6.44
N LEU A 30 30.84 -23.18 6.33
CA LEU A 30 29.75 -23.81 5.59
C LEU A 30 28.38 -23.43 6.17
N TYR A 31 28.22 -23.47 7.49
CA TYR A 31 26.98 -23.05 8.17
C TYR A 31 26.61 -21.58 7.88
N TYR A 32 27.58 -20.66 7.92
CA TYR A 32 27.31 -19.27 7.59
C TYR A 32 26.94 -19.09 6.11
N CYS A 33 27.62 -19.78 5.19
CA CYS A 33 27.29 -19.74 3.77
C CYS A 33 25.87 -20.27 3.52
N THR A 34 25.47 -21.38 4.15
CA THR A 34 24.11 -21.91 3.99
C THR A 34 23.05 -20.99 4.60
N MET A 35 23.33 -20.36 5.74
CA MET A 35 22.47 -19.33 6.33
C MET A 35 22.33 -18.11 5.41
N LEU A 36 23.41 -17.61 4.82
CA LEU A 36 23.39 -16.47 3.90
C LEU A 36 22.61 -16.79 2.62
N VAL A 37 22.84 -17.96 2.02
CA VAL A 37 22.08 -18.43 0.85
C VAL A 37 20.60 -18.60 1.20
N GLY A 38 20.29 -19.20 2.35
CA GLY A 38 18.92 -19.35 2.84
C GLY A 38 18.22 -18.00 3.07
N ALA A 39 18.91 -17.04 3.69
CA ALA A 39 18.39 -15.69 3.90
C ALA A 39 18.17 -14.94 2.58
N ALA A 40 19.10 -15.06 1.62
CA ALA A 40 18.97 -14.46 0.30
C ALA A 40 17.80 -15.08 -0.49
N LEU A 41 17.62 -16.40 -0.44
CA LEU A 41 16.49 -17.09 -1.06
C LEU A 41 15.17 -16.66 -0.41
N ALA A 42 15.11 -16.61 0.92
CA ALA A 42 13.92 -16.15 1.64
C ALA A 42 13.59 -14.70 1.25
N ALA A 43 14.58 -13.79 1.28
CA ALA A 43 14.40 -12.40 0.87
C ALA A 43 13.93 -12.28 -0.59
N GLY A 44 14.47 -13.10 -1.49
CA GLY A 44 14.03 -13.16 -2.90
C GLY A 44 12.60 -13.65 -3.05
N LEU A 45 12.18 -14.67 -2.30
CA LEU A 45 10.80 -15.17 -2.30
C LEU A 45 9.82 -14.15 -1.71
N PHE A 46 10.20 -13.46 -0.64
CA PHE A 46 9.41 -12.36 -0.08
C PHE A 46 9.27 -11.21 -1.09
N ALA A 47 10.37 -10.79 -1.71
CA ALA A 47 10.34 -9.76 -2.74
C ALA A 47 9.47 -10.17 -3.94
N LEU A 48 9.53 -11.44 -4.37
CA LEU A 48 8.67 -11.96 -5.43
C LEU A 48 7.19 -11.92 -5.00
N HIS A 49 6.89 -12.31 -3.76
CA HIS A 49 5.54 -12.28 -3.22
C HIS A 49 4.99 -10.85 -3.16
N ASP A 50 5.78 -9.90 -2.70
CA ASP A 50 5.45 -8.48 -2.67
C ASP A 50 5.24 -7.90 -4.07
N CYS A 51 6.04 -8.33 -5.05
CA CYS A 51 5.87 -7.95 -6.45
C CYS A 51 4.57 -8.49 -7.07
N LEU A 52 4.01 -9.57 -6.53
CA LEU A 52 2.74 -10.11 -6.99
C LEU A 52 1.54 -9.41 -6.34
N LEU A 53 1.74 -8.71 -5.22
CA LEU A 53 0.66 -8.03 -4.49
C LEU A 53 0.01 -6.98 -5.39
N PRO A 54 -1.34 -6.97 -5.52
CA PRO A 54 -2.03 -5.94 -6.26
C PRO A 54 -1.79 -4.56 -5.62
N ARG A 55 -1.55 -3.57 -6.48
CA ARG A 55 -1.15 -2.23 -6.05
C ARG A 55 -2.24 -1.50 -5.26
N ASP A 56 -3.47 -1.60 -5.73
CA ASP A 56 -4.65 -0.99 -5.12
C ASP A 56 -5.86 -1.93 -5.36
N THR A 57 -6.84 -1.88 -4.46
CA THR A 57 -8.15 -2.56 -4.59
C THR A 57 -9.23 -1.50 -4.84
N PRO A 58 -9.33 -0.96 -6.07
CA PRO A 58 -10.24 0.15 -6.32
C PRO A 58 -11.70 -0.32 -6.28
N VAL A 59 -12.54 0.49 -5.63
CA VAL A 59 -14.00 0.38 -5.67
C VAL A 59 -14.54 1.51 -6.52
N ARG A 60 -15.35 1.17 -7.52
CA ARG A 60 -15.93 2.13 -8.46
C ARG A 60 -17.42 2.23 -8.25
N PHE A 61 -17.88 3.45 -8.00
CA PHE A 61 -19.29 3.78 -7.88
C PHE A 61 -19.78 4.36 -9.20
N ASN A 62 -20.79 3.75 -9.82
CA ASN A 62 -21.44 4.30 -11.01
C ASN A 62 -22.86 4.75 -10.66
N ARG A 63 -23.10 6.06 -10.76
CA ARG A 63 -24.40 6.66 -10.43
C ARG A 63 -25.49 6.34 -11.42
N ASN A 64 -25.16 6.26 -12.70
CA ASN A 64 -26.18 6.13 -13.74
C ASN A 64 -26.75 4.71 -13.77
N THR A 65 -25.90 3.70 -13.52
CA THR A 65 -26.31 2.30 -13.43
C THR A 65 -26.75 1.90 -12.02
N ARG A 66 -26.50 2.75 -11.02
CA ARG A 66 -26.65 2.45 -9.58
C ARG A 66 -25.95 1.16 -9.16
N LYS A 67 -24.76 0.90 -9.73
CA LYS A 67 -23.96 -0.29 -9.41
C LYS A 67 -22.60 0.08 -8.84
N ILE A 68 -22.10 -0.81 -8.01
CA ILE A 68 -20.74 -0.77 -7.47
C ILE A 68 -19.94 -1.91 -8.08
N TYR A 69 -18.78 -1.56 -8.63
CA TYR A 69 -17.82 -2.52 -9.17
C TYR A 69 -16.63 -2.58 -8.22
N VAL A 70 -16.27 -3.78 -7.81
CA VAL A 70 -15.29 -4.03 -6.76
C VAL A 70 -14.19 -4.89 -7.33
N TYR A 71 -12.96 -4.41 -7.28
CA TYR A 71 -11.79 -5.24 -7.55
C TYR A 71 -11.43 -6.05 -6.33
N GLU A 72 -11.70 -7.35 -6.38
CA GLU A 72 -11.25 -8.29 -5.37
C GLU A 72 -10.11 -9.14 -5.89
N TYR A 73 -9.14 -9.37 -5.01
CA TYR A 73 -8.00 -10.21 -5.27
C TYR A 73 -7.99 -11.35 -4.27
N THR A 74 -8.30 -12.54 -4.74
CA THR A 74 -8.27 -13.73 -3.88
C THR A 74 -6.86 -14.30 -3.86
N ALA A 75 -6.29 -14.42 -2.66
CA ALA A 75 -4.99 -15.06 -2.43
C ALA A 75 -5.06 -16.53 -2.83
N SER A 76 -4.22 -16.97 -3.77
CA SER A 76 -4.02 -18.40 -4.04
C SER A 76 -2.71 -18.84 -3.38
N LEU A 77 -2.80 -19.29 -2.13
CA LEU A 77 -1.68 -19.87 -1.39
C LEU A 77 -1.11 -21.13 -2.05
N ARG A 78 -1.87 -21.77 -2.93
CA ARG A 78 -1.62 -23.13 -3.39
C ARG A 78 -0.56 -23.24 -4.50
N ARG A 79 -0.06 -22.14 -5.09
CA ARG A 79 0.79 -22.27 -6.30
C ARG A 79 1.75 -21.14 -6.67
N LEU A 80 2.16 -20.24 -5.76
CA LEU A 80 2.90 -19.00 -6.16
C LEU A 80 2.23 -18.30 -7.37
N GLN A 81 0.93 -18.53 -7.54
CA GLN A 81 0.19 -18.16 -8.72
C GLN A 81 -0.23 -16.71 -8.53
N ARG A 82 -0.23 -15.97 -9.63
CA ARG A 82 -0.72 -14.59 -9.66
C ARG A 82 -2.11 -14.53 -9.03
N TRP A 83 -2.33 -13.56 -8.15
CA TRP A 83 -3.61 -13.32 -7.47
C TRP A 83 -4.77 -13.39 -8.46
N ARG A 84 -5.81 -14.18 -8.13
CA ARG A 84 -6.98 -14.29 -8.99
C ARG A 84 -7.76 -12.98 -8.89
N LYS A 85 -7.92 -12.32 -10.03
CA LYS A 85 -8.70 -11.09 -10.16
C LYS A 85 -10.16 -11.47 -10.33
N GLU A 86 -11.01 -10.98 -9.44
CA GLU A 86 -12.45 -11.13 -9.54
C GLU A 86 -13.08 -9.74 -9.46
N ILE A 87 -13.96 -9.42 -10.41
CA ILE A 87 -14.70 -8.17 -10.41
C ILE A 87 -16.11 -8.51 -9.98
N LYS A 88 -16.45 -8.11 -8.76
CA LYS A 88 -17.79 -8.31 -8.23
C LYS A 88 -18.62 -7.06 -8.50
N ILE A 89 -19.87 -7.27 -8.88
CA ILE A 89 -20.82 -6.21 -9.22
C ILE A 89 -21.98 -6.31 -8.24
N TYR A 90 -22.24 -5.21 -7.55
CA TYR A 90 -23.32 -5.12 -6.57
C TYR A 90 -24.26 -3.98 -6.91
N ASP A 91 -25.51 -4.15 -6.50
CA ASP A 91 -26.48 -3.08 -6.51
C ASP A 91 -26.17 -2.12 -5.36
N TRP A 92 -26.21 -0.82 -5.66
CA TRP A 92 -25.97 0.24 -4.70
C TRP A 92 -26.98 0.23 -3.56
N ASP A 93 -28.25 -0.03 -3.86
CA ASP A 93 -29.35 0.13 -2.90
C ASP A 93 -29.27 -0.85 -1.73
N ASN A 94 -28.49 -1.94 -1.88
CA ASN A 94 -28.33 -2.98 -0.87
C ASN A 94 -27.07 -2.79 -0.01
N ILE A 95 -26.49 -1.59 0.02
CA ILE A 95 -25.19 -1.35 0.64
C ILE A 95 -25.34 -0.51 1.89
N GLU A 96 -24.85 -1.07 2.98
CA GLU A 96 -24.72 -0.41 4.26
C GLU A 96 -23.24 -0.17 4.56
N ALA A 97 -22.93 0.90 5.31
CA ALA A 97 -21.57 1.19 5.72
C ALA A 97 -21.42 0.98 7.22
N GLU A 98 -20.46 0.15 7.60
CA GLU A 98 -20.07 -0.10 8.97
C GLU A 98 -18.68 0.47 9.23
N ILE A 99 -18.45 0.94 10.46
CA ILE A 99 -17.12 1.27 10.93
C ILE A 99 -16.68 0.14 11.86
N ALA A 100 -15.76 -0.67 11.37
CA ALA A 100 -15.16 -1.74 12.16
C ALA A 100 -14.04 -1.16 13.03
N LYS A 101 -14.04 -1.51 14.32
CA LYS A 101 -12.97 -1.19 15.27
C LYS A 101 -12.13 -2.44 15.49
N VAL A 102 -10.89 -2.42 14.99
CA VAL A 102 -9.92 -3.50 15.18
C VAL A 102 -8.96 -3.10 16.28
N SER A 103 -9.00 -3.80 17.41
CA SER A 103 -8.05 -3.59 18.50
C SER A 103 -7.11 -4.77 18.63
N GLY A 104 -5.80 -4.51 18.60
CA GLY A 104 -4.75 -5.49 18.83
C GLY A 104 -3.93 -5.15 20.07
N PHE A 105 -3.65 -6.15 20.90
CA PHE A 105 -2.75 -6.01 22.03
C PHE A 105 -1.47 -6.79 21.76
N THR A 106 -0.33 -6.10 21.68
CA THR A 106 0.98 -6.71 21.39
C THR A 106 1.86 -6.81 22.65
N GLY A 107 1.24 -6.94 23.83
CA GLY A 107 1.93 -7.05 25.12
C GLY A 107 2.52 -5.75 25.67
N LYS A 108 3.02 -4.86 24.80
CA LYS A 108 3.60 -3.55 25.18
C LYS A 108 2.77 -2.34 24.76
N ALA A 109 1.88 -2.51 23.79
CA ALA A 109 1.05 -1.45 23.26
C ALA A 109 -0.33 -1.99 22.89
N TYR A 110 -1.36 -1.18 23.19
CA TYR A 110 -2.73 -1.38 22.73
C TYR A 110 -2.95 -0.50 21.51
N VAL A 111 -3.12 -1.11 20.35
CA VAL A 111 -3.31 -0.40 19.09
C VAL A 111 -4.76 -0.57 18.66
N VAL A 112 -5.48 0.55 18.55
CA VAL A 112 -6.85 0.61 18.01
C VAL A 112 -6.79 1.21 16.62
N ARG A 113 -7.38 0.52 15.66
CA ARG A 113 -7.53 0.98 14.28
C ARG A 113 -8.99 0.91 13.88
N HIS A 114 -9.40 1.86 13.08
CA HIS A 114 -10.76 1.90 12.53
C HIS A 114 -10.70 1.66 11.02
N GLU A 115 -11.72 1.01 10.51
CA GLU A 115 -11.86 0.66 9.11
C GLU A 115 -13.29 0.92 8.65
N LEU A 116 -13.43 1.57 7.50
CA LEU A 116 -14.71 1.75 6.83
C LEU A 116 -14.97 0.54 5.93
N VAL A 117 -15.98 -0.23 6.29
CA VAL A 117 -16.39 -1.46 5.58
C VAL A 117 -17.75 -1.22 4.94
N LEU A 118 -17.86 -1.50 3.64
CA LEU A 118 -19.14 -1.64 2.97
C LEU A 118 -19.66 -3.05 3.19
N VAL A 119 -20.82 -3.14 3.80
CA VAL A 119 -21.57 -4.37 4.02
C VAL A 119 -22.62 -4.46 2.94
N ILE A 120 -22.53 -5.51 2.13
CA ILE A 120 -23.51 -5.76 1.07
C ILE A 120 -24.53 -6.74 1.61
N CYS A 121 -25.77 -6.28 1.70
CA CYS A 121 -26.90 -7.08 2.12
C CYS A 121 -27.56 -7.74 0.90
N LYS A 122 -28.29 -8.82 1.15
CA LYS A 122 -29.18 -9.40 0.15
C LYS A 122 -30.39 -8.51 -0.05
N ALA A 123 -30.88 -8.40 -1.29
CA ALA A 123 -32.01 -7.54 -1.62
C ALA A 123 -33.23 -7.88 -0.77
N GLY A 124 -33.71 -6.91 0.02
CA GLY A 124 -34.88 -7.05 0.88
C GLY A 124 -34.66 -7.82 2.19
N THR A 125 -33.43 -8.20 2.54
CA THR A 125 -33.11 -8.80 3.84
C THR A 125 -31.86 -8.16 4.47
N ASN A 126 -31.70 -8.31 5.79
CA ASN A 126 -30.49 -7.85 6.51
C ASN A 126 -29.38 -8.92 6.52
N GLU A 127 -29.44 -9.88 5.59
CA GLU A 127 -28.42 -10.93 5.50
C GLU A 127 -27.19 -10.40 4.76
N VAL A 128 -26.04 -10.43 5.42
CA VAL A 128 -24.77 -9.97 4.86
C VAL A 128 -24.22 -11.01 3.88
N ILE A 129 -24.08 -10.61 2.62
CA ILE A 129 -23.46 -11.42 1.56
C ILE A 129 -21.95 -11.22 1.54
N ASP A 130 -21.51 -9.97 1.61
CA ASP A 130 -20.09 -9.63 1.45
C ASP A 130 -19.70 -8.38 2.24
N ARG A 131 -18.41 -8.26 2.54
CA ARG A 131 -17.82 -7.13 3.29
C ARG A 131 -16.58 -6.64 2.58
N ILE A 132 -16.61 -5.37 2.15
CA ILE A 132 -15.53 -4.75 1.40
C ILE A 132 -14.92 -3.62 2.21
N SER A 133 -13.63 -3.70 2.48
CA SER A 133 -12.90 -2.58 3.06
C SER A 133 -12.68 -1.46 2.03
N LEU A 134 -13.19 -0.27 2.31
CA LEU A 134 -12.91 0.94 1.51
C LEU A 134 -11.65 1.65 1.97
N LYS A 135 -11.45 1.73 3.29
CA LYS A 135 -10.30 2.40 3.90
C LYS A 135 -10.07 1.82 5.28
N GLY A 136 -8.87 1.29 5.49
CA GLY A 136 -8.47 0.68 6.76
C GLY A 136 -7.23 1.35 7.37
N ASN A 137 -6.92 0.94 8.60
CA ASN A 137 -5.75 1.39 9.37
C ASN A 137 -5.76 2.88 9.78
N ASP A 138 -6.92 3.54 9.79
CA ASP A 138 -7.00 4.91 10.30
C ASP A 138 -7.03 4.91 11.83
N VAL A 139 -6.29 5.84 12.42
CA VAL A 139 -6.29 6.08 13.86
C VAL A 139 -7.56 6.82 14.28
N THR A 140 -8.06 7.72 13.42
CA THR A 140 -9.18 8.62 13.71
C THR A 140 -10.42 8.30 12.89
N VAL A 141 -11.57 8.19 13.58
CA VAL A 141 -12.87 7.89 12.96
C VAL A 141 -13.40 9.04 12.10
N GLU A 142 -13.02 10.27 12.42
CA GLU A 142 -13.48 11.47 11.70
C GLU A 142 -13.20 11.38 10.19
N THR A 143 -12.01 10.91 9.81
CA THR A 143 -11.65 10.78 8.39
C THR A 143 -12.51 9.74 7.66
N LEU A 144 -12.96 8.69 8.37
CA LEU A 144 -13.86 7.67 7.83
C LEU A 144 -15.28 8.22 7.66
N TYR A 145 -15.77 9.01 8.62
CA TYR A 145 -17.06 9.70 8.49
C TYR A 145 -17.06 10.70 7.35
N GLN A 146 -15.98 11.48 7.20
CA GLN A 146 -15.83 12.42 6.09
C GLN A 146 -15.85 11.67 4.75
N LEU A 147 -15.10 10.56 4.64
CA LEU A 147 -15.09 9.72 3.44
C LEU A 147 -16.48 9.14 3.13
N TRP A 148 -17.17 8.59 4.12
CA TRP A 148 -18.52 8.06 3.90
C TRP A 148 -19.53 9.16 3.54
N SER A 149 -19.44 10.34 4.17
CA SER A 149 -20.27 11.49 3.81
C SER A 149 -20.04 11.93 2.37
N TYR A 150 -18.80 11.86 1.89
CA TYR A 150 -18.42 12.15 0.52
C TYR A 150 -19.03 11.13 -0.45
N VAL A 151 -18.90 9.84 -0.14
CA VAL A 151 -19.51 8.76 -0.94
C VAL A 151 -21.03 8.92 -0.98
N ARG A 152 -21.70 9.16 0.15
CA ARG A 152 -23.16 9.41 0.18
C ARG A 152 -23.58 10.63 -0.64
N ARG A 153 -22.79 11.71 -0.64
CA ARG A 153 -23.07 12.89 -1.49
C ARG A 153 -22.87 12.59 -2.97
N PHE A 154 -21.81 11.87 -3.33
CA PHE A 154 -21.64 11.34 -4.70
C PHE A 154 -22.86 10.52 -5.10
N MET A 155 -23.32 9.69 -4.17
CA MET A 155 -24.43 8.80 -4.39
C MET A 155 -25.74 9.59 -4.64
N ALA A 156 -26.10 10.50 -3.74
CA ALA A 156 -27.32 11.28 -3.88
C ALA A 156 -27.31 12.25 -5.08
N TYR A 157 -26.24 13.03 -5.22
CA TYR A 157 -26.22 14.20 -6.11
C TYR A 157 -25.36 14.05 -7.36
N GLY A 158 -24.55 12.99 -7.44
CA GLY A 158 -23.61 12.79 -8.54
C GLY A 158 -22.41 13.74 -8.51
N PRO A 159 -21.53 13.65 -9.51
CA PRO A 159 -20.23 14.33 -9.52
C PRO A 159 -20.31 15.86 -9.50
N ALA A 160 -21.42 16.44 -9.93
CA ALA A 160 -21.57 17.90 -10.06
C ALA A 160 -21.65 18.66 -8.72
N ARG A 161 -22.03 17.98 -7.61
CA ARG A 161 -22.27 18.63 -6.30
C ARG A 161 -21.35 18.12 -5.20
N ILE A 162 -20.16 17.69 -5.58
CA ILE A 162 -19.20 17.09 -4.66
C ILE A 162 -18.08 18.10 -4.42
N PRO A 163 -17.59 18.25 -3.17
CA PRO A 163 -16.39 19.04 -2.91
C PRO A 163 -15.25 18.59 -3.83
N ASP A 164 -14.48 19.54 -4.38
CA ASP A 164 -13.33 19.20 -5.23
C ASP A 164 -12.31 18.39 -4.45
N LEU A 165 -12.38 17.07 -4.60
CA LEU A 165 -11.42 16.15 -4.03
C LEU A 165 -10.39 15.87 -5.10
N LYS A 166 -9.24 16.54 -5.00
CA LYS A 166 -8.10 16.31 -5.88
C LYS A 166 -7.78 14.81 -5.90
N ALA A 167 -8.11 14.16 -7.03
CA ALA A 167 -7.91 12.74 -7.24
C ALA A 167 -6.46 12.35 -6.93
N ARG A 168 -6.27 11.20 -6.27
CA ARG A 168 -4.93 10.63 -6.10
C ARG A 168 -4.35 10.36 -7.48
N VAL A 169 -3.11 10.83 -7.71
CA VAL A 169 -2.41 10.55 -8.96
C VAL A 169 -2.11 9.06 -8.97
N GLN A 170 -2.75 8.31 -9.86
CA GLN A 170 -2.59 6.85 -9.94
C GLN A 170 -1.25 6.44 -10.58
N GLY A 171 -0.43 7.37 -11.09
CA GLY A 171 0.88 7.06 -11.67
C GLY A 171 1.94 6.70 -10.62
N VAL A 172 2.78 5.69 -10.89
CA VAL A 172 4.01 5.44 -10.11
C VAL A 172 5.07 6.43 -10.53
N SER A 173 5.36 7.43 -9.69
CA SER A 173 6.48 8.35 -9.88
C SER A 173 7.66 7.93 -9.02
N PHE A 174 8.86 7.89 -9.61
CA PHE A 174 10.10 7.57 -8.90
C PHE A 174 10.31 8.48 -7.69
N VAL A 175 10.12 9.80 -7.86
CA VAL A 175 10.27 10.77 -6.77
C VAL A 175 9.25 10.50 -5.65
N SER A 176 8.01 10.17 -6.01
CA SER A 176 6.97 9.87 -5.02
C SER A 176 7.25 8.59 -4.23
N SER A 177 7.79 7.56 -4.90
CA SER A 177 8.18 6.31 -4.26
C SER A 177 9.43 6.44 -3.40
N LEU A 178 10.43 7.20 -3.85
CA LEU A 178 11.69 7.44 -3.14
C LEU A 178 11.44 8.15 -1.81
N PHE A 179 10.57 9.16 -1.80
CA PHE A 179 10.20 9.93 -0.61
C PHE A 179 8.98 9.38 0.12
N HIS A 180 8.51 8.16 -0.19
CA HIS A 180 7.31 7.58 0.43
C HIS A 180 7.40 7.52 1.96
N PHE A 181 8.58 7.16 2.49
CA PHE A 181 8.83 7.07 3.93
C PHE A 181 9.27 8.41 4.56
N MET A 182 9.52 9.43 3.75
CA MET A 182 9.88 10.77 4.20
C MET A 182 9.09 11.83 3.41
N PRO A 183 7.74 11.80 3.50
CA PRO A 183 6.87 12.67 2.71
C PRO A 183 7.12 14.16 2.98
N TYR A 184 7.72 14.49 4.13
CA TYR A 184 8.04 15.84 4.55
C TYR A 184 9.17 16.52 3.75
N ILE A 185 10.11 15.74 3.19
CA ILE A 185 11.15 16.27 2.27
C ILE A 185 10.66 16.26 0.82
N SER A 186 9.59 15.52 0.52
CA SER A 186 9.14 15.33 -0.85
C SER A 186 8.79 16.66 -1.56
N PRO A 187 9.32 16.88 -2.78
CA PRO A 187 8.96 18.04 -3.60
C PRO A 187 7.57 17.87 -4.25
N THR A 188 6.93 16.70 -4.13
CA THR A 188 5.63 16.41 -4.74
C THR A 188 4.49 17.18 -4.07
N GLU A 189 3.34 17.27 -4.76
CA GLU A 189 2.11 17.84 -4.21
C GLU A 189 1.65 17.09 -2.95
N GLU A 190 1.82 15.77 -2.89
CA GLU A 190 1.54 14.96 -1.71
C GLU A 190 2.41 15.39 -0.52
N GLY A 191 3.69 15.64 -0.75
CA GLY A 191 4.60 16.17 0.26
C GLY A 191 4.22 17.56 0.74
N ARG A 192 3.78 18.44 -0.17
CA ARG A 192 3.25 19.77 0.19
C ARG A 192 1.99 19.67 1.06
N ARG A 193 1.04 18.79 0.73
CA ARG A 193 -0.15 18.55 1.56
C ARG A 193 0.18 17.91 2.91
N PHE A 194 1.20 17.06 2.95
CA PHE A 194 1.66 16.49 4.22
C PHE A 194 2.23 17.60 5.11
N ARG A 195 3.10 18.45 4.56
CA ARG A 195 3.66 19.61 5.26
C ARG A 195 2.61 20.61 5.74
N SER A 196 1.55 20.85 4.95
CA SER A 196 0.47 21.77 5.37
C SER A 196 -0.35 21.26 6.56
N LYS A 197 -0.28 19.96 6.88
CA LYS A 197 -0.96 19.33 8.02
C LYS A 197 -0.05 19.15 9.23
N MET A 198 1.22 19.54 9.13
CA MET A 198 2.18 19.35 10.21
C MET A 198 1.88 20.24 11.40
N ARG A 199 1.93 19.62 12.57
CA ARG A 199 1.89 20.29 13.86
C ARG A 199 3.31 20.66 14.27
N TRP A 200 3.44 21.64 15.16
CA TRP A 200 4.73 22.07 15.67
C TRP A 200 5.54 20.92 16.35
N LEU A 201 4.84 19.93 16.92
CA LEU A 201 5.44 18.73 17.53
C LEU A 201 6.07 17.76 16.51
N ASP A 202 5.74 17.86 15.22
CA ASP A 202 6.27 16.96 14.20
C ASP A 202 7.71 17.35 13.82
N TYR A 203 8.09 18.62 13.96
CA TYR A 203 9.41 19.13 13.56
C TYR A 203 10.59 18.52 14.35
N PRO A 204 10.54 18.38 15.69
CA PRO A 204 11.58 17.68 16.45
C PRO A 204 11.75 16.22 16.04
N ILE A 205 10.65 15.51 15.74
CA ILE A 205 10.67 14.11 15.30
C ILE A 205 11.34 14.02 13.91
N ILE A 206 11.05 14.96 13.01
CA ILE A 206 11.71 15.06 11.70
C ILE A 206 13.20 15.30 11.86
N PHE A 207 13.61 16.22 12.73
CA PHE A 207 15.01 16.51 12.99
C PHE A 207 15.77 15.28 13.52
N LEU A 208 15.12 14.44 14.34
CA LEU A 208 15.70 13.18 14.78
C LEU A 208 15.77 12.15 13.64
N THR A 209 14.71 12.05 12.83
CA THR A 209 14.56 10.99 11.82
C THR A 209 15.31 11.24 10.52
N ILE A 210 15.64 12.50 10.20
CA ILE A 210 16.37 12.89 8.98
C ILE A 210 17.76 12.24 8.91
N TRP A 211 18.39 11.96 10.05
CA TRP A 211 19.68 11.27 10.09
C TRP A 211 19.56 9.82 9.60
N PHE A 212 18.39 9.19 9.67
CA PHE A 212 18.20 7.85 9.12
C PHE A 212 17.97 7.84 7.59
N PHE A 213 18.20 8.95 6.87
CA PHE A 213 17.91 9.05 5.44
C PHE A 213 18.61 7.97 4.59
N TRP A 214 19.80 7.53 5.00
CA TRP A 214 20.54 6.44 4.32
C TRP A 214 19.87 5.07 4.45
N ILE A 215 18.98 4.87 5.43
CA ILE A 215 18.12 3.67 5.53
C ILE A 215 16.88 3.85 4.66
N TRP A 216 16.27 5.04 4.71
CA TRP A 216 15.03 5.35 4.01
C TRP A 216 15.19 5.41 2.47
N LEU A 217 16.33 5.88 1.96
CA LEU A 217 16.59 5.97 0.52
C LEU A 217 16.59 4.58 -0.18
N PRO A 218 17.37 3.59 0.27
CA PRO A 218 17.27 2.22 -0.25
C PRO A 218 15.86 1.65 -0.15
N LEU A 219 15.17 1.88 0.98
CA LEU A 219 13.81 1.41 1.19
C LEU A 219 12.83 2.05 0.18
N GLY A 220 13.01 3.34 -0.14
CA GLY A 220 12.25 4.05 -1.17
C GLY A 220 12.50 3.51 -2.58
N ILE A 221 13.73 3.12 -2.90
CA ILE A 221 14.06 2.43 -4.17
C ILE A 221 13.38 1.06 -4.23
N CYS A 222 13.44 0.27 -3.15
CA CYS A 222 12.73 -1.00 -3.06
C CYS A 222 11.22 -0.81 -3.25
N ASN A 223 10.64 0.21 -2.62
CA ASN A 223 9.23 0.56 -2.81
C ASN A 223 8.90 0.94 -4.26
N TYR A 224 9.79 1.68 -4.95
CA TYR A 224 9.60 1.97 -6.38
C TYR A 224 9.58 0.70 -7.23
N ILE A 225 10.53 -0.22 -7.01
CA ILE A 225 10.60 -1.50 -7.71
C ILE A 225 9.34 -2.32 -7.43
N ALA A 226 8.95 -2.44 -6.15
CA ALA A 226 7.74 -3.15 -5.75
C ALA A 226 6.48 -2.58 -6.43
N MET A 227 6.32 -1.26 -6.42
CA MET A 227 5.19 -0.58 -7.06
C MET A 227 5.18 -0.69 -8.59
N LYS A 228 6.35 -0.84 -9.23
CA LYS A 228 6.47 -1.10 -10.68
C LYS A 228 6.17 -2.54 -11.05
N CYS A 229 6.51 -3.49 -10.19
CA CYS A 229 6.19 -4.90 -10.38
C CYS A 229 4.72 -5.20 -10.07
N ALA A 230 4.14 -4.47 -9.11
CA ALA A 230 2.75 -4.63 -8.71
C ALA A 230 1.80 -4.39 -9.89
N PRO A 231 0.89 -5.34 -10.18
CA PRO A 231 -0.03 -5.21 -11.30
C PRO A 231 -1.02 -4.07 -11.07
N GLU A 232 -1.18 -3.20 -12.08
CA GLU A 232 -2.20 -2.16 -12.05
C GLU A 232 -3.61 -2.75 -12.25
N PRO A 233 -4.61 -2.30 -11.48
CA PRO A 233 -5.99 -2.68 -11.69
C PRO A 233 -6.48 -2.09 -13.02
N LYS A 234 -6.78 -2.95 -14.00
CA LYS A 234 -7.31 -2.55 -15.32
C LYS A 234 -8.72 -3.07 -15.50
N TRP A 235 -9.70 -2.17 -15.45
CA TRP A 235 -11.11 -2.51 -15.68
C TRP A 235 -11.31 -3.12 -17.09
N PRO A 236 -12.23 -4.08 -17.24
CA PRO A 236 -12.68 -4.57 -18.53
C PRO A 236 -13.20 -3.43 -19.41
N ALA A 237 -12.96 -3.54 -20.73
CA ALA A 237 -13.31 -2.50 -21.69
C ALA A 237 -14.80 -2.15 -21.66
N GLU A 238 -15.68 -3.13 -21.38
CA GLU A 238 -17.13 -2.94 -21.28
C GLU A 238 -17.51 -2.01 -20.10
N ILE A 239 -16.97 -2.27 -18.91
CA ILE A 239 -17.23 -1.45 -17.70
C ILE A 239 -16.62 -0.05 -17.89
N ASP A 240 -15.45 0.03 -18.50
CA ASP A 240 -14.82 1.32 -18.80
C ASP A 240 -15.62 2.13 -19.85
N ALA A 241 -16.14 1.48 -20.89
CA ALA A 241 -16.98 2.11 -21.90
C ALA A 241 -18.31 2.60 -21.29
N GLU A 242 -18.98 1.76 -20.50
CA GLU A 242 -20.22 2.10 -19.77
C GLU A 242 -20.02 3.33 -18.87
N SER A 243 -18.88 3.42 -18.19
CA SER A 243 -18.57 4.57 -17.34
C SER A 243 -18.27 5.86 -18.11
N ARG A 244 -17.80 5.77 -19.37
CA ARG A 244 -17.35 6.90 -20.19
C ARG A 244 -18.43 7.42 -21.13
N SER A 245 -19.24 6.54 -21.71
CA SER A 245 -20.34 6.90 -22.62
C SER A 245 -21.40 7.77 -21.95
N LEU A 246 -21.47 7.73 -20.62
CA LEU A 246 -22.47 8.43 -19.82
C LEU A 246 -21.97 9.78 -19.26
N ARG A 247 -20.79 10.26 -19.71
CA ARG A 247 -20.27 11.60 -19.40
C ARG A 247 -20.71 12.66 -20.43
N SER A 248 -21.23 12.23 -21.58
CA SER A 248 -21.60 13.07 -22.73
C SER A 248 -23.11 13.32 -22.87
N SER A 249 -23.90 12.90 -21.89
CA SER A 249 -25.37 13.08 -21.80
C SER A 249 -25.70 13.87 -20.55
#